data_AF-A0A3B6E9T1-F1
#
_entry.id   AF-A0A3B6E9T1-F1
#
_cell.length_a   1.000
_cell.length_b   1.000
_cell.length_c   1.000
_cell.angle_alpha   90.00
_cell.angle_beta   90.00
_cell.angle_gamma   90.00
#
_symmetry.space_group_name_H-M   'P 1'
#
loop_
_entity.id
_entity.type
_entity.pdbx_description
1 polymer ?
#
loop_
_entity_poly.entity_id
_entity_poly.type
_entity_poly.pdbx_seq_one_letter_code
_entity_poly.pdbx_strand_id
1 'polypeptide(L)'
;MALHLARPFHPAGLPPPPRRRARARPHSLRPTAEARPPCFRRPYTSVLVVPTGVGAAVGGFAGDALPVARALAAVSDCVISHPNVLNAAMLYWPMPNTLYVEGYALDRFAEGAWALQPVHQNKVGLVLDSGIEEELQLRHLQVADAARASLGLPVVEYTVTDAPLEIKTWFDPKCGKSTGSVGNSDSLLRAVDALVNHAGVNAVAVVARFPDDDPEDSDCYREGKGVDLLAGVEAISSHLIVKEFKIPAAHAPAVLSPPLSPSVSPRSAAEEIGYTFLPCVLAGLSSAPQYVTRRQGTSDSGCIVANDVDSVILPRDACGGDGALAFSRTARKNKPLIITVQENETVLDDTPDKFSIDALNVQNYWEAIGVIAAHKAGINPNALRRQGVDHLKSHQRLYSARSSGRRPYASSPMQDKVYVHQLA
;
A
#
# COMPACT_ATOMS: atom_id res chain seq x y z
N MET A 1 -9.29 -38.44 86.60
CA MET A 1 -7.95 -37.83 86.65
C MET A 1 -7.96 -36.58 85.78
N ALA A 2 -7.65 -35.42 86.39
CA ALA A 2 -7.47 -34.05 85.84
C ALA A 2 -8.68 -33.42 85.09
N LEU A 3 -9.52 -32.57 85.73
CA LEU A 3 -9.39 -31.12 86.04
C LEU A 3 -9.56 -30.21 84.80
N HIS A 4 -10.76 -29.59 84.58
CA HIS A 4 -11.18 -28.21 84.98
C HIS A 4 -10.53 -27.10 84.11
N LEU A 5 -11.12 -25.98 83.67
CA LEU A 5 -12.40 -25.24 83.78
C LEU A 5 -12.33 -24.11 82.69
N ALA A 6 -13.37 -23.86 81.90
CA ALA A 6 -14.29 -22.70 81.99
C ALA A 6 -14.05 -21.56 80.95
N ARG A 7 -15.21 -21.08 80.44
CA ARG A 7 -15.55 -19.93 79.55
C ARG A 7 -15.27 -18.55 80.25
N PRO A 8 -15.57 -17.33 79.72
CA PRO A 8 -16.53 -16.92 78.66
C PRO A 8 -16.16 -15.67 77.79
N PHE A 9 -16.98 -15.32 76.79
CA PHE A 9 -17.63 -14.00 76.59
C PHE A 9 -18.33 -13.89 75.20
N HIS A 10 -19.33 -13.01 75.17
CA HIS A 10 -20.52 -12.96 74.29
C HIS A 10 -20.34 -12.14 72.98
N PRO A 11 -21.37 -12.09 72.09
CA PRO A 11 -21.24 -11.81 70.66
C PRO A 11 -21.37 -10.33 70.31
N ALA A 12 -20.65 -9.88 69.27
CA ALA A 12 -20.93 -8.63 68.59
C ALA A 12 -21.90 -8.88 67.43
N GLY A 13 -23.07 -8.26 67.51
CA GLY A 13 -24.13 -8.36 66.50
C GLY A 13 -23.72 -7.78 65.15
N LEU A 14 -24.03 -8.51 64.08
CA LEU A 14 -24.05 -7.98 62.72
C LEU A 14 -25.45 -7.41 62.44
N PRO A 15 -25.55 -6.20 61.84
CA PRO A 15 -26.85 -5.63 61.50
C PRO A 15 -27.50 -6.41 60.34
N PRO A 16 -28.85 -6.44 60.26
CA PRO A 16 -29.54 -7.11 59.17
C PRO A 16 -29.27 -6.40 57.83
N PRO A 17 -29.21 -7.14 56.71
CA PRO A 17 -28.95 -6.54 55.41
C PRO A 17 -30.10 -5.61 55.00
N PRO A 18 -29.81 -4.45 54.37
CA PRO A 18 -30.86 -3.55 53.92
C PRO A 18 -31.68 -4.20 52.80
N ARG A 19 -33.01 -4.07 52.94
CA ARG A 19 -34.00 -4.46 51.93
C ARG A 19 -33.63 -3.89 50.56
N ARG A 20 -33.58 -4.76 49.55
CA ARG A 20 -33.39 -4.42 48.13
C ARG A 20 -34.37 -3.31 47.71
N ARG A 21 -33.87 -2.08 47.58
CA ARG A 21 -34.48 -1.08 46.68
C ARG A 21 -34.04 -1.43 45.27
N ALA A 22 -35.01 -1.59 44.37
CA ALA A 22 -34.79 -1.76 42.95
C ALA A 22 -33.99 -0.56 42.42
N ARG A 23 -32.67 -0.77 42.22
CA ARG A 23 -31.88 0.12 41.38
C ARG A 23 -32.13 -0.27 39.94
N ALA A 24 -32.61 0.69 39.16
CA ALA A 24 -32.70 0.60 37.71
C ALA A 24 -31.37 0.07 37.17
N ARG A 25 -31.44 -0.97 36.32
CA ARG A 25 -30.28 -1.46 35.57
C ARG A 25 -29.72 -0.27 34.78
N PRO A 26 -28.40 -0.01 34.81
CA PRO A 26 -27.82 0.80 33.75
C PRO A 26 -28.11 0.04 32.46
N HIS A 27 -28.77 0.70 31.51
CA HIS A 27 -28.89 0.17 30.16
C HIS A 27 -27.47 -0.09 29.66
N SER A 28 -27.10 -1.37 29.61
CA SER A 28 -26.01 -1.82 28.77
C SER A 28 -26.40 -1.40 27.36
N LEU A 29 -25.80 -0.31 26.88
CA LEU A 29 -25.66 -0.03 25.47
C LEU A 29 -24.84 -1.20 24.92
N ARG A 30 -25.51 -2.31 24.62
CA ARG A 30 -24.99 -3.29 23.69
C ARG A 30 -24.80 -2.51 22.39
N PRO A 31 -23.61 -2.49 21.77
CA PRO A 31 -23.53 -2.10 20.38
C PRO A 31 -24.35 -3.16 19.65
N THR A 32 -25.58 -2.79 19.29
CA THR A 32 -26.34 -3.52 18.29
C THR A 32 -25.42 -3.66 17.09
N ALA A 33 -25.26 -4.91 16.62
CA ALA A 33 -24.61 -5.26 15.37
C ALA A 33 -24.79 -4.12 14.36
N GLU A 34 -23.70 -3.61 13.81
CA GLU A 34 -23.65 -2.47 12.90
C GLU A 34 -24.73 -2.60 11.83
N ALA A 35 -25.90 -2.05 12.12
CA ALA A 35 -26.94 -1.84 11.15
C ALA A 35 -26.36 -0.72 10.28
N ARG A 36 -25.73 -1.11 9.16
CA ARG A 36 -25.27 -0.17 8.14
C ARG A 36 -26.43 0.82 7.91
N PRO A 37 -26.25 2.11 8.25
CA PRO A 37 -27.29 3.09 7.96
C PRO A 37 -27.56 3.05 6.46
N PRO A 38 -28.78 3.35 5.99
CA PRO A 38 -29.05 3.47 4.56
C PRO A 38 -28.09 4.51 3.99
N CYS A 39 -27.04 4.02 3.32
CA CYS A 39 -25.98 4.86 2.84
C CYS A 39 -26.40 5.38 1.47
N PHE A 40 -26.83 6.64 1.41
CA PHE A 40 -27.05 7.34 0.14
C PHE A 40 -25.74 7.60 -0.62
N ARG A 41 -24.60 7.11 -0.13
CA ARG A 41 -23.26 7.26 -0.72
C ARG A 41 -22.67 5.89 -1.03
N ARG A 42 -21.98 5.79 -2.16
CA ARG A 42 -21.18 4.60 -2.48
C ARG A 42 -20.00 4.47 -1.50
N PRO A 43 -19.46 3.26 -1.27
CA PRO A 43 -18.23 3.08 -0.52
C PRO A 43 -17.09 3.93 -1.10
N TYR A 44 -16.33 4.58 -0.23
CA TYR A 44 -15.18 5.40 -0.61
C TYR A 44 -13.92 4.52 -0.74
N THR A 45 -13.39 4.41 -1.96
CA THR A 45 -12.25 3.54 -2.27
C THR A 45 -10.98 4.36 -2.53
N SER A 46 -9.94 4.09 -1.74
CA SER A 46 -8.62 4.70 -1.89
C SER A 46 -7.62 3.70 -2.46
N VAL A 47 -6.74 4.14 -3.36
CA VAL A 47 -5.57 3.38 -3.80
C VAL A 47 -4.33 4.01 -3.17
N LEU A 48 -3.48 3.23 -2.54
CA LEU A 48 -2.17 3.65 -2.04
C LEU A 48 -1.08 2.96 -2.87
N VAL A 49 -0.18 3.75 -3.44
CA VAL A 49 0.93 3.26 -4.26
C VAL A 49 2.24 3.80 -3.72
N VAL A 50 3.17 2.89 -3.42
CA VAL A 50 4.58 3.20 -3.21
C VAL A 50 5.39 2.29 -4.13
N PRO A 51 5.89 2.78 -5.28
CA PRO A 51 6.53 1.93 -6.27
C PRO A 51 7.69 1.12 -5.67
N THR A 52 7.77 -0.14 -6.05
CA THR A 52 8.80 -1.06 -5.57
C THR A 52 10.16 -0.69 -6.16
N GLY A 53 11.23 -0.73 -5.36
CA GLY A 53 12.59 -0.59 -5.87
C GLY A 53 13.03 0.83 -6.26
N VAL A 54 12.34 1.86 -5.76
CA VAL A 54 12.66 3.28 -6.05
C VAL A 54 13.23 4.04 -4.85
N GLY A 55 13.50 3.36 -3.73
CA GLY A 55 14.06 3.97 -2.53
C GLY A 55 13.17 5.02 -1.89
N ALA A 56 11.85 4.75 -1.81
CA ALA A 56 10.90 5.69 -1.25
C ALA A 56 11.19 6.01 0.23
N ALA A 57 11.10 7.29 0.61
CA ALA A 57 11.32 7.73 1.99
C ALA A 57 10.30 7.18 3.00
N VAL A 58 9.19 6.61 2.54
CA VAL A 58 8.21 5.78 3.25
C VAL A 58 7.69 4.71 2.27
N GLY A 59 7.84 3.43 2.62
CA GLY A 59 7.54 2.28 1.76
C GLY A 59 8.72 1.83 0.90
N GLY A 60 9.92 2.33 1.18
CA GLY A 60 11.17 1.88 0.57
C GLY A 60 11.86 0.75 1.34
N PHE A 61 11.36 0.39 2.53
CA PHE A 61 11.86 -0.71 3.35
C PHE A 61 10.72 -1.67 3.70
N ALA A 62 11.01 -2.94 3.97
CA ALA A 62 9.96 -3.93 4.20
C ALA A 62 9.02 -3.54 5.36
N GLY A 63 7.81 -3.11 5.03
CA GLY A 63 6.73 -2.82 5.97
C GLY A 63 6.64 -1.41 6.51
N ASP A 64 7.53 -0.50 6.13
CA ASP A 64 7.55 0.85 6.71
C ASP A 64 6.44 1.78 6.18
N ALA A 65 5.75 1.40 5.10
CA ALA A 65 4.49 2.02 4.65
C ALA A 65 3.22 1.37 5.24
N LEU A 66 3.31 0.24 5.94
CA LEU A 66 2.15 -0.41 6.55
C LEU A 66 1.40 0.50 7.55
N PRO A 67 2.07 1.33 8.39
CA PRO A 67 1.38 2.31 9.23
C PRO A 67 0.54 3.32 8.44
N VAL A 68 1.01 3.75 7.27
CA VAL A 68 0.26 4.66 6.38
C VAL A 68 -1.00 3.96 5.86
N ALA A 69 -0.85 2.73 5.36
CA ALA A 69 -1.99 1.93 4.88
C ALA A 69 -3.04 1.73 5.98
N ARG A 70 -2.60 1.44 7.21
CA ARG A 70 -3.49 1.28 8.38
C ARG A 70 -4.26 2.55 8.71
N ALA A 71 -3.59 3.69 8.71
CA ALA A 71 -4.24 4.97 9.00
C ALA A 71 -5.21 5.37 7.86
N LEU A 72 -4.84 5.12 6.60
CA LEU A 72 -5.70 5.33 5.44
C LEU A 72 -6.95 4.43 5.48
N ALA A 73 -6.80 3.18 5.90
CA ALA A 73 -7.89 2.22 6.07
C ALA A 73 -8.91 2.66 7.14
N ALA A 74 -8.49 3.47 8.13
CA ALA A 74 -9.41 4.01 9.13
C ALA A 74 -10.31 5.13 8.59
N VAL A 75 -9.92 5.79 7.50
CA VAL A 75 -10.69 6.89 6.88
C VAL A 75 -11.31 6.52 5.53
N SER A 76 -11.00 5.35 4.97
CA SER A 76 -11.54 4.83 3.71
C SER A 76 -12.50 3.65 3.97
N ASP A 77 -13.48 3.42 3.10
CA ASP A 77 -14.31 2.20 3.21
C ASP A 77 -13.63 0.99 2.58
N CYS A 78 -12.77 1.22 1.58
CA CYS A 78 -11.89 0.23 0.99
C CYS A 78 -10.53 0.85 0.67
N VAL A 79 -9.44 0.13 0.92
CA VAL A 79 -8.09 0.47 0.48
C VAL A 79 -7.61 -0.59 -0.50
N ILE A 80 -7.05 -0.18 -1.64
CA ILE A 80 -6.36 -1.07 -2.56
C ILE A 80 -4.88 -0.70 -2.48
N SER A 81 -4.03 -1.69 -2.24
CA SER A 81 -2.59 -1.49 -2.14
C SER A 81 -1.85 -2.76 -2.53
N HIS A 82 -0.56 -2.62 -2.79
CA HIS A 82 0.27 -3.70 -3.32
C HIS A 82 1.24 -4.29 -2.29
N PRO A 83 1.84 -5.47 -2.56
CA PRO A 83 2.73 -6.18 -1.65
C PRO A 83 3.78 -5.31 -0.96
N ASN A 84 4.50 -4.45 -1.71
CA ASN A 84 5.55 -3.58 -1.15
C ASN A 84 5.07 -2.63 -0.03
N VAL A 85 3.78 -2.26 0.01
CA VAL A 85 3.22 -1.48 1.13
C VAL A 85 2.76 -2.36 2.30
N LEU A 86 2.28 -3.57 2.00
CA LEU A 86 1.54 -4.40 2.94
C LEU A 86 2.40 -5.49 3.61
N ASN A 87 3.47 -5.90 2.96
CA ASN A 87 4.42 -6.90 3.44
C ASN A 87 5.44 -6.26 4.37
N ALA A 88 5.77 -6.95 5.46
CA ALA A 88 6.74 -6.50 6.46
C ALA A 88 7.57 -7.71 6.95
N ALA A 89 8.05 -8.52 6.00
CA ALA A 89 8.76 -9.78 6.24
C ALA A 89 7.99 -10.74 7.18
N MET A 90 8.45 -10.87 8.44
CA MET A 90 7.78 -11.69 9.46
C MET A 90 6.53 -11.01 10.06
N LEU A 91 6.41 -9.70 9.92
CA LEU A 91 5.30 -8.92 10.44
C LEU A 91 4.18 -8.83 9.40
N TYR A 92 2.94 -8.86 9.88
CA TYR A 92 1.77 -8.52 9.09
C TYR A 92 0.74 -7.86 10.01
N TRP A 93 -0.13 -7.02 9.46
CA TRP A 93 -1.24 -6.44 10.19
C TRP A 93 -2.57 -6.73 9.50
N PRO A 94 -3.54 -7.38 10.16
CA PRO A 94 -4.82 -7.67 9.55
C PRO A 94 -5.61 -6.37 9.33
N MET A 95 -6.00 -6.12 8.07
CA MET A 95 -6.82 -4.98 7.68
C MET A 95 -8.04 -5.48 6.88
N PRO A 96 -9.23 -5.55 7.49
CA PRO A 96 -10.40 -6.21 6.88
C PRO A 96 -10.99 -5.48 5.67
N ASN A 97 -10.60 -4.22 5.45
CA ASN A 97 -11.04 -3.40 4.33
C ASN A 97 -9.92 -3.07 3.33
N THR A 98 -8.82 -3.83 3.34
CA THR A 98 -7.70 -3.64 2.41
C THR A 98 -7.59 -4.81 1.43
N LEU A 99 -7.49 -4.50 0.14
CA LEU A 99 -7.25 -5.46 -0.93
C LEU A 99 -5.75 -5.49 -1.30
N TYR A 100 -5.19 -6.70 -1.28
CA TYR A 100 -3.80 -7.00 -1.60
C TYR A 100 -3.65 -7.28 -3.10
N VAL A 101 -3.18 -6.30 -3.88
CA VAL A 101 -3.17 -6.36 -5.35
C VAL A 101 -1.76 -6.19 -5.88
N GLU A 102 -1.26 -7.16 -6.64
CA GLU A 102 0.06 -7.08 -7.27
C GLU A 102 0.16 -5.86 -8.22
N GLY A 103 1.36 -5.29 -8.39
CA GLY A 103 1.58 -4.03 -9.10
C GLY A 103 1.07 -4.03 -10.55
N TYR A 104 1.38 -5.06 -11.34
CA TYR A 104 0.85 -5.19 -12.69
C TYR A 104 -0.67 -5.37 -12.71
N ALA A 105 -1.22 -6.17 -11.81
CA ALA A 105 -2.68 -6.27 -11.68
C ALA A 105 -3.32 -4.91 -11.34
N LEU A 106 -2.66 -4.11 -10.51
CA LEU A 106 -3.09 -2.75 -10.18
C LEU A 106 -3.07 -1.84 -11.42
N ASP A 107 -2.06 -1.95 -12.28
CA ASP A 107 -2.01 -1.23 -13.57
C ASP A 107 -3.18 -1.65 -14.48
N ARG A 108 -3.40 -2.96 -14.65
CA ARG A 108 -4.53 -3.49 -15.46
C ARG A 108 -5.89 -3.09 -14.90
N PHE A 109 -6.02 -3.04 -13.58
CA PHE A 109 -7.19 -2.49 -12.89
C PHE A 109 -7.33 -1.00 -13.15
N ALA A 110 -6.28 -0.21 -13.00
CA ALA A 110 -6.28 1.23 -13.23
C ALA A 110 -6.66 1.59 -14.67
N GLU A 111 -6.25 0.79 -15.65
CA GLU A 111 -6.67 0.89 -17.07
C GLU A 111 -8.15 0.52 -17.28
N GLY A 112 -8.77 -0.18 -16.34
CA GLY A 112 -10.14 -0.70 -16.44
C GLY A 112 -10.24 -1.94 -17.33
N ALA A 113 -9.11 -2.59 -17.59
CA ALA A 113 -9.06 -3.86 -18.28
C ALA A 113 -9.51 -5.01 -17.37
N TRP A 114 -9.15 -4.92 -16.08
CA TRP A 114 -9.49 -5.89 -15.04
C TRP A 114 -10.38 -5.27 -13.97
N ALA A 115 -11.19 -6.11 -13.34
CA ALA A 115 -11.90 -5.83 -12.10
C ALA A 115 -11.33 -6.70 -10.98
N LEU A 116 -11.49 -6.25 -9.73
CA LEU A 116 -11.06 -6.98 -8.54
C LEU A 116 -12.28 -7.64 -7.90
N GLN A 117 -12.25 -8.96 -7.75
CA GLN A 117 -13.27 -9.75 -7.09
C GLN A 117 -12.79 -10.09 -5.67
N PRO A 118 -13.30 -9.43 -4.62
CA PRO A 118 -12.97 -9.80 -3.24
C PRO A 118 -13.35 -11.26 -2.96
N VAL A 119 -12.54 -11.91 -2.11
CA VAL A 119 -12.72 -13.31 -1.71
C VAL A 119 -12.67 -13.44 -0.19
N HIS A 120 -13.26 -14.50 0.34
CA HIS A 120 -13.05 -14.87 1.74
C HIS A 120 -11.72 -15.58 1.95
N GLN A 121 -11.32 -16.42 0.99
CA GLN A 121 -10.15 -17.28 1.11
C GLN A 121 -9.70 -17.77 -0.28
N ASN A 122 -8.41 -17.71 -0.54
CA ASN A 122 -7.77 -18.34 -1.71
C ASN A 122 -7.27 -19.74 -1.40
N LYS A 123 -6.84 -20.48 -2.42
CA LYS A 123 -5.98 -21.67 -2.31
C LYS A 123 -4.60 -21.25 -2.77
N VAL A 124 -3.67 -21.13 -1.83
CA VAL A 124 -2.33 -20.61 -2.08
C VAL A 124 -1.40 -21.77 -2.43
N GLY A 125 -0.76 -21.70 -3.60
CA GLY A 125 0.34 -22.58 -4.01
C GLY A 125 1.69 -21.93 -3.73
N LEU A 126 2.72 -22.74 -3.43
CA LEU A 126 4.08 -22.28 -3.19
C LEU A 126 5.03 -22.81 -4.27
N VAL A 127 5.70 -21.92 -4.99
CA VAL A 127 6.80 -22.28 -5.89
C VAL A 127 8.12 -22.01 -5.18
N LEU A 128 8.99 -23.02 -5.10
CA LEU A 128 10.35 -22.91 -4.59
C LEU A 128 11.33 -23.03 -5.76
N ASP A 129 12.24 -22.08 -5.89
CA ASP A 129 13.34 -22.16 -6.83
C ASP A 129 14.28 -23.34 -6.47
N SER A 130 14.60 -24.18 -7.45
CA SER A 130 15.54 -25.29 -7.29
C SER A 130 16.97 -24.84 -7.02
N GLY A 131 17.28 -23.55 -7.22
CA GLY A 131 18.54 -22.94 -6.83
C GLY A 131 18.70 -22.70 -5.32
N ILE A 132 17.62 -22.84 -4.53
CA ILE A 132 17.66 -22.65 -3.07
C ILE A 132 18.36 -23.85 -2.41
N GLU A 133 19.29 -23.58 -1.50
CA GLU A 133 19.98 -24.59 -0.70
C GLU A 133 19.01 -25.37 0.20
N GLU A 134 19.28 -26.65 0.44
CA GLU A 134 18.35 -27.56 1.16
C GLU A 134 17.91 -27.02 2.53
N GLU A 135 18.81 -26.43 3.32
CA GLU A 135 18.46 -25.86 4.63
C GLU A 135 17.54 -24.64 4.48
N LEU A 136 17.86 -23.74 3.54
CA LEU A 136 17.07 -22.54 3.29
C LEU A 136 15.70 -22.90 2.71
N GLN A 137 15.63 -23.92 1.85
CA GLN A 137 14.38 -24.47 1.35
C GLN A 137 13.51 -25.03 2.48
N LEU A 138 14.12 -25.79 3.40
CA LEU A 138 13.43 -26.33 4.57
C LEU A 138 12.86 -25.22 5.46
N ARG A 139 13.57 -24.09 5.64
CA ARG A 139 13.04 -22.92 6.38
C ARG A 139 11.75 -22.39 5.76
N HIS A 140 11.69 -22.28 4.43
CA HIS A 140 10.48 -21.81 3.74
C HIS A 140 9.32 -22.80 3.85
N LEU A 141 9.59 -24.11 3.78
CA LEU A 141 8.58 -25.14 4.02
C LEU A 141 8.05 -25.10 5.46
N GLN A 142 8.94 -24.91 6.46
CA GLN A 142 8.53 -24.74 7.86
C GLN A 142 7.67 -23.50 8.08
N VAL A 143 7.90 -22.42 7.32
CA VAL A 143 7.04 -21.23 7.35
C VAL A 143 5.65 -21.54 6.79
N ALA A 144 5.57 -22.29 5.68
CA ALA A 144 4.28 -22.73 5.14
C ALA A 144 3.51 -23.61 6.14
N ASP A 145 4.20 -24.58 6.78
CA ASP A 145 3.60 -25.42 7.83
C ASP A 145 3.15 -24.62 9.05
N ALA A 146 3.97 -23.67 9.51
CA ALA A 146 3.64 -22.79 10.63
C ALA A 146 2.45 -21.89 10.31
N ALA A 147 2.38 -21.33 9.10
CA ALA A 147 1.26 -20.52 8.63
C ALA A 147 -0.05 -21.33 8.55
N ARG A 148 0.03 -22.58 8.06
CA ARG A 148 -1.11 -23.50 8.06
C ARG A 148 -1.58 -23.82 9.48
N ALA A 149 -0.66 -24.18 10.37
CA ALA A 149 -0.99 -24.65 11.72
C ALA A 149 -1.43 -23.53 12.67
N SER A 150 -0.80 -22.35 12.60
CA SER A 150 -0.97 -21.28 13.59
C SER A 150 -1.93 -20.19 13.15
N LEU A 151 -1.96 -19.89 11.85
CA LEU A 151 -2.82 -18.85 11.27
C LEU A 151 -4.02 -19.42 10.50
N GLY A 152 -4.04 -20.73 10.24
CA GLY A 152 -5.10 -21.38 9.47
C GLY A 152 -5.05 -21.02 7.98
N LEU A 153 -3.88 -20.63 7.46
CA LEU A 153 -3.78 -20.19 6.06
C LEU A 153 -3.93 -21.36 5.08
N PRO A 154 -4.61 -21.14 3.94
CA PRO A 154 -4.92 -22.16 2.94
C PRO A 154 -3.76 -22.41 1.96
N VAL A 155 -2.55 -22.61 2.48
CA VAL A 155 -1.42 -23.04 1.65
C VAL A 155 -1.63 -24.51 1.34
N VAL A 156 -1.91 -24.90 0.11
CA VAL A 156 -2.41 -26.26 -0.19
C VAL A 156 -1.37 -27.19 -0.80
N GLU A 157 -0.44 -26.66 -1.60
CA GLU A 157 0.54 -27.44 -2.33
C GLU A 157 1.80 -26.61 -2.59
N TYR A 158 2.94 -27.28 -2.72
CA TYR A 158 4.17 -26.66 -3.19
C TYR A 158 4.76 -27.45 -4.35
N THR A 159 5.53 -26.77 -5.19
CA THR A 159 6.35 -27.39 -6.24
C THR A 159 7.72 -26.75 -6.26
N VAL A 160 8.68 -27.44 -6.87
CA VAL A 160 10.04 -26.94 -7.10
C VAL A 160 10.22 -26.72 -8.59
N THR A 161 10.89 -25.63 -8.97
CA THR A 161 11.20 -25.34 -10.37
C THR A 161 12.10 -26.44 -10.96
N ASP A 162 12.02 -26.70 -12.27
CA ASP A 162 12.80 -27.77 -12.92
C ASP A 162 14.22 -27.35 -13.32
N ALA A 163 14.49 -26.05 -13.24
CA ALA A 163 15.80 -25.42 -13.33
C ALA A 163 15.89 -24.22 -12.37
N PRO A 164 17.11 -23.87 -11.88
CA PRO A 164 17.32 -22.70 -11.03
C PRO A 164 16.88 -21.42 -11.73
N LEU A 165 16.26 -20.47 -11.04
CA LEU A 165 15.76 -19.25 -11.69
C LEU A 165 16.86 -18.28 -12.14
N GLU A 166 18.06 -18.40 -11.59
CA GLU A 166 19.24 -17.59 -11.92
C GLU A 166 18.96 -16.08 -11.81
N ILE A 167 18.51 -15.66 -10.63
CA ILE A 167 18.21 -14.26 -10.33
C ILE A 167 19.47 -13.40 -10.41
N LYS A 168 19.38 -12.26 -11.10
CA LYS A 168 20.43 -11.23 -11.16
C LYS A 168 19.82 -9.87 -10.86
N THR A 169 20.46 -9.08 -10.02
CA THR A 169 20.03 -7.75 -9.58
C THR A 169 21.06 -6.68 -9.93
N TRP A 170 20.62 -5.46 -10.23
CA TRP A 170 21.48 -4.29 -10.42
C TRP A 170 20.67 -2.98 -10.30
N PHE A 171 21.34 -1.86 -10.05
CA PHE A 171 20.74 -0.53 -10.14
C PHE A 171 20.72 -0.03 -11.59
N ASP A 172 19.61 0.57 -12.02
CA ASP A 172 19.53 1.26 -13.30
C ASP A 172 20.45 2.48 -13.29
N PRO A 173 21.46 2.56 -14.18
CA PRO A 173 22.46 3.62 -14.14
C PRO A 173 21.90 5.01 -14.51
N LYS A 174 20.68 5.10 -15.06
CA LYS A 174 20.06 6.37 -15.45
C LYS A 174 19.22 6.97 -14.33
N CYS A 175 18.54 6.14 -13.54
CA CYS A 175 17.57 6.61 -12.55
C CYS A 175 17.78 6.05 -11.14
N GLY A 176 18.74 5.13 -10.94
CA GLY A 176 19.08 4.60 -9.62
C GLY A 176 18.08 3.61 -9.03
N LYS A 177 16.98 3.28 -9.72
CA LYS A 177 16.03 2.26 -9.26
C LYS A 177 16.64 0.86 -9.34
N SER A 178 16.26 -0.03 -8.43
CA SER A 178 16.64 -1.44 -8.51
C SER A 178 15.91 -2.13 -9.66
N THR A 179 16.60 -3.02 -10.37
CA THR A 179 16.03 -3.84 -11.43
C THR A 179 16.82 -5.14 -11.55
N GLY A 180 16.44 -6.01 -12.49
CA GLY A 180 17.25 -7.18 -12.79
C GLY A 180 16.64 -8.12 -13.81
N SER A 181 16.96 -9.41 -13.70
CA SER A 181 16.46 -10.46 -14.60
C SER A 181 16.22 -11.79 -13.89
N VAL A 182 15.22 -12.52 -14.38
CA VAL A 182 14.98 -13.94 -14.10
C VAL A 182 15.52 -14.72 -15.31
N GLY A 183 16.57 -15.54 -15.13
CA GLY A 183 17.20 -16.29 -16.21
C GLY A 183 16.27 -17.34 -16.82
N ASN A 184 15.85 -18.31 -16.00
CA ASN A 184 14.98 -19.42 -16.43
C ASN A 184 13.50 -19.12 -16.13
N SER A 185 12.96 -18.05 -16.72
CA SER A 185 11.56 -17.63 -16.49
C SER A 185 10.53 -18.66 -16.96
N ASP A 186 10.85 -19.50 -17.94
CA ASP A 186 10.03 -20.60 -18.42
C ASP A 186 9.87 -21.72 -17.37
N SER A 187 10.93 -22.01 -16.61
CA SER A 187 10.93 -22.92 -15.46
C SER A 187 9.95 -22.44 -14.38
N LEU A 188 9.96 -21.13 -14.07
CA LEU A 188 8.97 -20.51 -13.19
C LEU A 188 7.53 -20.71 -13.70
N LEU A 189 7.27 -20.40 -14.97
CA LEU A 189 5.93 -20.51 -15.53
C LEU A 189 5.44 -21.96 -15.57
N ARG A 190 6.29 -22.94 -15.89
CA ARG A 190 5.93 -24.38 -15.81
C ARG A 190 5.57 -24.82 -14.39
N ALA A 191 6.32 -24.38 -13.39
CA ALA A 191 6.04 -24.67 -11.99
C ALA A 191 4.68 -24.09 -11.56
N VAL A 192 4.39 -22.85 -11.95
CA VAL A 192 3.08 -22.24 -11.68
C VAL A 192 1.95 -22.95 -12.42
N ASP A 193 2.14 -23.28 -13.70
CA ASP A 193 1.16 -23.99 -14.51
C ASP A 193 0.73 -25.31 -13.86
N ALA A 194 1.71 -26.09 -13.35
CA ALA A 194 1.44 -27.33 -12.63
C ALA A 194 0.56 -27.09 -11.39
N LEU A 195 0.85 -26.07 -10.57
CA LEU A 195 0.02 -25.76 -9.40
C LEU A 195 -1.39 -25.32 -9.82
N VAL A 196 -1.52 -24.47 -10.83
CA VAL A 196 -2.82 -23.92 -11.26
C VAL A 196 -3.68 -25.02 -11.87
N ASN A 197 -3.14 -25.78 -12.82
CA ASN A 197 -3.91 -26.74 -13.60
C ASN A 197 -4.06 -28.10 -12.94
N HIS A 198 -3.12 -28.54 -12.10
CA HIS A 198 -3.18 -29.87 -11.47
C HIS A 198 -3.66 -29.81 -10.01
N ALA A 199 -3.27 -28.77 -9.26
CA ALA A 199 -3.64 -28.62 -7.85
C ALA A 199 -4.84 -27.67 -7.63
N GLY A 200 -5.27 -26.94 -8.67
CA GLY A 200 -6.38 -26.00 -8.59
C GLY A 200 -6.10 -24.84 -7.63
N VAL A 201 -4.84 -24.41 -7.51
CA VAL A 201 -4.49 -23.19 -6.76
C VAL A 201 -4.98 -21.97 -7.52
N ASN A 202 -5.35 -20.92 -6.78
CA ASN A 202 -5.83 -19.67 -7.37
C ASN A 202 -5.10 -18.43 -6.82
N ALA A 203 -4.01 -18.64 -6.07
CA ALA A 203 -3.05 -17.61 -5.71
C ALA A 203 -1.67 -18.28 -5.54
N VAL A 204 -0.57 -17.58 -5.85
CA VAL A 204 0.77 -18.17 -5.85
C VAL A 204 1.77 -17.31 -5.10
N ALA A 205 2.48 -17.93 -4.16
CA ALA A 205 3.71 -17.39 -3.59
C ALA A 205 4.90 -17.99 -4.34
N VAL A 206 5.83 -17.15 -4.81
CA VAL A 206 7.10 -17.61 -5.38
C VAL A 206 8.25 -17.26 -4.42
N VAL A 207 9.10 -18.23 -4.14
CA VAL A 207 10.35 -18.05 -3.40
C VAL A 207 11.49 -18.31 -4.37
N ALA A 208 12.29 -17.28 -4.65
CA ALA A 208 13.43 -17.37 -5.55
C ALA A 208 14.74 -17.24 -4.79
N ARG A 209 15.80 -17.96 -5.21
CA ARG A 209 17.15 -17.75 -4.65
C ARG A 209 17.71 -16.46 -5.24
N PHE A 210 17.92 -15.45 -4.41
CA PHE A 210 18.60 -14.23 -4.81
C PHE A 210 20.12 -14.40 -4.63
N PRO A 211 20.97 -13.64 -5.34
CA PRO A 211 22.39 -13.60 -5.01
C PRO A 211 22.61 -13.11 -3.58
N ASP A 212 23.66 -13.59 -2.92
CA ASP A 212 24.09 -13.00 -1.65
C ASP A 212 24.66 -11.60 -1.90
N ASP A 213 24.32 -10.65 -1.04
CA ASP A 213 24.68 -9.24 -1.24
C ASP A 213 26.20 -9.02 -1.27
N ASP A 214 26.64 -8.04 -2.06
CA ASP A 214 27.94 -7.41 -1.84
C ASP A 214 27.85 -6.60 -0.52
N PRO A 215 28.77 -6.81 0.45
CA PRO A 215 28.72 -6.12 1.74
C PRO A 215 28.58 -4.59 1.65
N GLU A 216 29.17 -3.96 0.63
CA GLU A 216 29.14 -2.50 0.48
C GLU A 216 27.74 -1.96 0.10
N ASP A 217 26.98 -2.70 -0.72
CA ASP A 217 25.63 -2.32 -1.15
C ASP A 217 24.58 -2.68 -0.08
N SER A 218 24.77 -3.77 0.68
CA SER A 218 23.86 -4.24 1.73
C SER A 218 23.84 -3.32 2.96
N ASP A 219 25.00 -2.82 3.39
CA ASP A 219 25.13 -2.06 4.64
C ASP A 219 24.37 -0.73 4.59
N CYS A 220 24.33 -0.07 3.43
CA CYS A 220 23.57 1.17 3.26
C CYS A 220 22.06 0.95 3.46
N TYR A 221 21.50 -0.09 2.84
CA TYR A 221 20.08 -0.42 2.94
C TYR A 221 19.69 -0.80 4.37
N ARG A 222 20.48 -1.66 5.02
CA ARG A 222 20.23 -2.07 6.41
C ARG A 222 20.27 -0.90 7.39
N GLU A 223 21.07 0.13 7.12
CA GLU A 223 21.10 1.40 7.88
C GLU A 223 19.93 2.36 7.54
N GLY A 224 18.98 1.95 6.72
CA GLY A 224 17.82 2.75 6.34
C GLY A 224 18.10 3.79 5.26
N LYS A 225 19.09 3.53 4.39
CA LYS A 225 19.53 4.44 3.31
C LYS A 225 19.51 3.72 1.96
N GLY A 226 19.36 4.47 0.87
CA GLY A 226 19.45 3.91 -0.47
C GLY A 226 18.21 3.11 -0.89
N VAL A 227 18.40 2.22 -1.86
CA VAL A 227 17.35 1.49 -2.57
C VAL A 227 17.55 0.00 -2.32
N ASP A 228 16.49 -0.73 -2.00
CA ASP A 228 16.51 -2.19 -1.93
C ASP A 228 16.89 -2.77 -3.29
N LEU A 229 18.02 -3.48 -3.37
CA LEU A 229 18.52 -4.08 -4.60
C LEU A 229 17.67 -5.28 -5.08
N LEU A 230 16.98 -5.97 -4.17
CA LEU A 230 16.19 -7.17 -4.46
C LEU A 230 14.81 -6.83 -5.04
N ALA A 231 14.22 -5.73 -4.54
CA ALA A 231 12.87 -5.25 -4.85
C ALA A 231 12.50 -5.26 -6.35
N GLY A 232 13.43 -4.91 -7.22
CA GLY A 232 13.19 -4.87 -8.67
C GLY A 232 12.84 -6.24 -9.27
N VAL A 233 13.61 -7.30 -8.96
CA VAL A 233 13.40 -8.63 -9.56
C VAL A 233 12.27 -9.39 -8.90
N GLU A 234 12.10 -9.15 -7.62
CA GLU A 234 10.92 -9.47 -6.85
C GLU A 234 9.62 -9.06 -7.59
N ALA A 235 9.50 -7.77 -7.97
CA ALA A 235 8.38 -7.27 -8.76
C ALA A 235 8.29 -7.92 -10.14
N ILE A 236 9.41 -8.15 -10.84
CA ILE A 236 9.42 -8.83 -12.15
C ILE A 236 8.85 -10.25 -12.04
N SER A 237 9.20 -10.99 -10.99
CA SER A 237 8.81 -12.39 -10.81
C SER A 237 7.30 -12.54 -10.62
N SER A 238 6.70 -11.74 -9.74
CA SER A 238 5.24 -11.74 -9.54
C SER A 238 4.49 -11.18 -10.75
N HIS A 239 5.01 -10.13 -11.41
CA HIS A 239 4.46 -9.59 -12.65
C HIS A 239 4.35 -10.67 -13.75
N LEU A 240 5.41 -11.46 -13.98
CA LEU A 240 5.40 -12.53 -14.99
C LEU A 240 4.25 -13.52 -14.75
N ILE A 241 4.07 -13.94 -13.50
CA ILE A 241 3.01 -14.87 -13.09
C ILE A 241 1.62 -14.25 -13.31
N VAL A 242 1.41 -13.04 -12.80
CA VAL A 242 0.11 -12.35 -12.91
C VAL A 242 -0.26 -12.10 -14.37
N LYS A 243 0.71 -11.72 -15.20
CA LYS A 243 0.49 -11.46 -16.62
C LYS A 243 0.04 -12.72 -17.37
N GLU A 244 0.68 -13.85 -17.11
CA GLU A 244 0.38 -15.11 -17.79
C GLU A 244 -0.95 -15.72 -17.26
N PHE A 245 -1.01 -15.97 -15.94
CA PHE A 245 -2.06 -16.76 -15.33
C PHE A 245 -3.26 -15.94 -14.85
N LYS A 246 -3.12 -14.61 -14.68
CA LYS A 246 -4.18 -13.70 -14.23
C LYS A 246 -4.78 -14.09 -12.87
N ILE A 247 -3.94 -14.62 -11.99
CA ILE A 247 -4.26 -14.90 -10.58
C ILE A 247 -3.37 -14.07 -9.67
N PRO A 248 -3.76 -13.81 -8.42
CA PRO A 248 -2.91 -13.17 -7.43
C PRO A 248 -1.57 -13.90 -7.28
N ALA A 249 -0.48 -13.14 -7.34
CA ALA A 249 0.84 -13.65 -7.03
C ALA A 249 1.64 -12.62 -6.25
N ALA A 250 2.54 -13.11 -5.42
CA ALA A 250 3.52 -12.31 -4.70
C ALA A 250 4.77 -13.16 -4.47
N HIS A 251 5.85 -12.48 -4.13
CA HIS A 251 7.18 -13.06 -4.06
C HIS A 251 7.75 -12.93 -2.65
N ALA A 252 8.72 -13.79 -2.33
CA ALA A 252 9.63 -13.63 -1.20
C ALA A 252 11.05 -13.99 -1.66
N PRO A 253 12.09 -13.26 -1.25
CA PRO A 253 13.45 -13.63 -1.55
C PRO A 253 13.92 -14.72 -0.58
N ALA A 254 14.59 -15.74 -1.12
CA ALA A 254 15.43 -16.63 -0.33
C ALA A 254 16.86 -16.07 -0.37
N VAL A 255 17.29 -15.52 0.77
CA VAL A 255 18.63 -15.00 1.02
C VAL A 255 19.17 -15.58 2.31
N LEU A 256 20.50 -15.67 2.42
CA LEU A 256 21.13 -16.06 3.67
C LEU A 256 20.96 -14.94 4.71
N SER A 257 20.74 -15.32 5.97
CA SER A 257 20.66 -14.34 7.05
C SER A 257 22.01 -13.63 7.22
N PRO A 258 22.05 -12.30 7.13
CA PRO A 258 23.30 -11.58 7.33
C PRO A 258 23.72 -11.63 8.82
N PRO A 259 24.99 -11.31 9.12
CA PRO A 259 25.43 -11.16 10.51
C PRO A 259 24.64 -10.08 11.24
N LEU A 260 24.44 -10.27 12.56
CA LEU A 260 23.79 -9.29 13.43
C LEU A 260 24.54 -7.96 13.38
N SER A 261 23.81 -6.86 13.16
CA SER A 261 24.36 -5.51 13.17
C SER A 261 23.64 -4.61 14.19
N PRO A 262 24.36 -3.80 14.99
CA PRO A 262 23.75 -2.81 15.88
C PRO A 262 23.33 -1.53 15.16
N SER A 263 23.73 -1.33 13.89
CA SER A 263 23.41 -0.13 13.10
C SER A 263 22.12 -0.26 12.28
N VAL A 264 21.42 -1.39 12.37
CA VAL A 264 20.17 -1.61 11.63
C VAL A 264 19.15 -0.52 11.97
N SER A 265 18.58 0.07 10.92
CA SER A 265 17.52 1.05 11.06
C SER A 265 16.22 0.40 11.53
N PRO A 266 15.43 1.07 12.38
CA PRO A 266 14.08 0.60 12.72
C PRO A 266 13.18 0.36 11.49
N ARG A 267 13.48 0.98 10.33
CA ARG A 267 12.72 0.82 9.09
C ARG A 267 12.99 -0.50 8.37
N SER A 268 14.20 -1.04 8.48
CA SER A 268 14.63 -2.32 7.89
C SER A 268 14.63 -3.47 8.90
N ALA A 269 14.50 -3.18 10.20
CA ALA A 269 14.56 -4.18 11.27
C ALA A 269 13.53 -5.34 11.15
N ALA A 270 12.43 -5.14 10.43
CA ALA A 270 11.47 -6.21 10.17
C ALA A 270 12.09 -7.41 9.41
N GLU A 271 13.14 -7.16 8.63
CA GLU A 271 13.86 -8.15 7.83
C GLU A 271 14.85 -8.96 8.68
N GLU A 272 15.26 -8.45 9.84
CA GLU A 272 16.25 -9.10 10.75
C GLU A 272 15.62 -10.08 11.75
N ILE A 273 14.31 -10.00 11.99
CA ILE A 273 13.66 -10.72 13.09
C ILE A 273 13.22 -12.15 12.72
N GLY A 274 13.59 -12.65 11.53
CA GLY A 274 13.32 -14.02 11.12
C GLY A 274 14.15 -14.46 9.92
N TYR A 275 14.00 -15.74 9.56
CA TYR A 275 14.82 -16.36 8.51
C TYR A 275 14.29 -16.16 7.09
N THR A 276 13.06 -15.67 6.93
CA THR A 276 12.39 -15.55 5.62
C THR A 276 11.42 -14.37 5.59
N PHE A 277 11.07 -13.92 4.39
CA PHE A 277 10.06 -12.87 4.16
C PHE A 277 8.66 -13.43 3.84
N LEU A 278 8.54 -14.75 3.75
CA LEU A 278 7.36 -15.46 3.29
C LEU A 278 6.08 -15.30 4.15
N PRO A 279 6.11 -15.10 5.48
CA PRO A 279 4.87 -15.08 6.28
C PRO A 279 3.86 -14.01 5.87
N CYS A 280 4.31 -12.77 5.67
CA CYS A 280 3.43 -11.67 5.25
C CYS A 280 2.84 -11.89 3.85
N VAL A 281 3.62 -12.51 2.96
CA VAL A 281 3.21 -12.89 1.60
C VAL A 281 2.07 -13.90 1.64
N LEU A 282 2.22 -14.97 2.43
CA LEU A 282 1.16 -15.98 2.59
C LEU A 282 -0.10 -15.36 3.22
N ALA A 283 0.06 -14.49 4.20
CA ALA A 283 -1.07 -13.79 4.84
C ALA A 283 -1.82 -12.90 3.84
N GLY A 284 -1.11 -12.10 3.05
CA GLY A 284 -1.70 -11.24 2.00
C GLY A 284 -2.40 -12.06 0.91
N LEU A 285 -1.72 -13.05 0.35
CA LEU A 285 -2.27 -13.91 -0.71
C LEU A 285 -3.48 -14.74 -0.26
N SER A 286 -3.60 -15.06 1.03
CA SER A 286 -4.75 -15.83 1.54
C SER A 286 -6.10 -15.17 1.28
N SER A 287 -6.14 -13.83 1.11
CA SER A 287 -7.35 -13.03 0.91
C SER A 287 -7.26 -12.03 -0.25
N ALA A 288 -6.17 -12.07 -1.04
CA ALA A 288 -6.01 -11.24 -2.23
C ALA A 288 -7.21 -11.40 -3.20
N PRO A 289 -7.76 -10.31 -3.75
CA PRO A 289 -8.89 -10.40 -4.67
C PRO A 289 -8.50 -11.12 -5.96
N GLN A 290 -9.43 -11.89 -6.53
CA GLN A 290 -9.25 -12.50 -7.86
C GLN A 290 -9.39 -11.45 -8.96
N TYR A 291 -8.71 -11.67 -10.09
CA TYR A 291 -8.71 -10.73 -11.21
C TYR A 291 -9.72 -11.17 -12.27
N VAL A 292 -10.69 -10.31 -12.58
CA VAL A 292 -11.73 -10.58 -13.58
C VAL A 292 -11.47 -9.77 -14.82
N THR A 293 -11.25 -10.44 -15.96
CA THR A 293 -11.09 -9.76 -17.25
C THR A 293 -12.46 -9.43 -17.86
N ARG A 294 -12.61 -8.24 -18.44
CA ARG A 294 -13.88 -7.69 -18.94
C ARG A 294 -14.46 -8.38 -20.20
N ARG A 295 -14.19 -9.67 -20.43
CA ARG A 295 -14.60 -10.42 -21.64
C ARG A 295 -15.92 -11.17 -21.52
N GLN A 296 -16.60 -11.16 -20.38
CA GLN A 296 -17.93 -11.75 -20.27
C GLN A 296 -18.91 -10.68 -19.83
N GLY A 297 -20.00 -10.53 -20.58
CA GLY A 297 -21.08 -9.55 -20.32
C GLY A 297 -21.89 -9.86 -19.07
N THR A 298 -21.29 -10.46 -18.05
CA THR A 298 -21.87 -10.64 -16.73
C THR A 298 -21.65 -9.34 -15.96
N SER A 299 -22.75 -8.73 -15.56
CA SER A 299 -22.74 -7.63 -14.60
C SER A 299 -22.38 -8.24 -13.25
N ASP A 300 -21.09 -8.41 -12.96
CA ASP A 300 -20.62 -9.10 -11.77
C ASP A 300 -20.95 -8.29 -10.51
N SER A 301 -22.06 -8.65 -9.88
CA SER A 301 -22.46 -8.13 -8.59
C SER A 301 -21.36 -8.43 -7.56
N GLY A 302 -20.63 -7.40 -7.14
CA GLY A 302 -19.62 -7.49 -6.07
C GLY A 302 -18.17 -7.27 -6.50
N CYS A 303 -17.89 -7.15 -7.79
CA CYS A 303 -16.56 -6.72 -8.28
C CYS A 303 -16.34 -5.22 -8.03
N ILE A 304 -15.10 -4.87 -7.69
CA ILE A 304 -14.63 -3.48 -7.69
C ILE A 304 -14.02 -3.20 -9.06
N VAL A 305 -14.49 -2.13 -9.71
CA VAL A 305 -13.94 -1.65 -10.97
C VAL A 305 -13.20 -0.33 -10.77
N ALA A 306 -12.37 0.04 -11.74
CA ALA A 306 -11.56 1.25 -11.69
C ALA A 306 -12.38 2.55 -11.48
N ASN A 307 -13.66 2.56 -11.90
CA ASN A 307 -14.58 3.69 -11.68
C ASN A 307 -15.03 3.84 -10.23
N ASP A 308 -14.82 2.81 -9.40
CA ASP A 308 -15.16 2.83 -7.99
C ASP A 308 -14.10 3.53 -7.14
N VAL A 309 -12.92 3.81 -7.70
CA VAL A 309 -11.83 4.53 -7.03
C VAL A 309 -12.17 6.01 -6.88
N ASP A 310 -12.09 6.52 -5.65
CA ASP A 310 -12.34 7.92 -5.31
C ASP A 310 -11.03 8.72 -5.18
N SER A 311 -9.93 8.07 -4.80
CA SER A 311 -8.63 8.72 -4.63
C SER A 311 -7.45 7.78 -4.84
N VAL A 312 -6.33 8.34 -5.30
CA VAL A 312 -5.05 7.65 -5.47
C VAL A 312 -3.98 8.45 -4.75
N ILE A 313 -3.21 7.81 -3.88
CA ILE A 313 -2.12 8.41 -3.10
C ILE A 313 -0.81 7.80 -3.56
N LEU A 314 0.18 8.64 -3.90
CA LEU A 314 1.50 8.21 -4.36
C LEU A 314 2.61 9.24 -4.07
N PRO A 315 3.90 8.85 -4.07
CA PRO A 315 5.02 9.79 -4.09
C PRO A 315 4.89 10.85 -5.18
N ARG A 316 5.27 12.10 -4.88
CA ARG A 316 5.18 13.18 -5.86
C ARG A 316 6.04 12.92 -7.10
N ASP A 317 7.22 12.36 -6.93
CA ASP A 317 8.20 12.13 -7.99
C ASP A 317 8.05 10.75 -8.68
N ALA A 318 6.96 10.02 -8.42
CA ALA A 318 6.73 8.69 -9.00
C ALA A 318 5.40 8.56 -9.78
N CYS A 319 4.95 9.63 -10.43
CA CYS A 319 3.67 9.68 -11.15
C CYS A 319 3.73 9.11 -12.58
N GLY A 320 4.89 8.61 -13.01
CA GLY A 320 5.14 8.11 -14.38
C GLY A 320 4.70 6.68 -14.63
N GLY A 321 4.33 5.93 -13.58
CA GLY A 321 3.88 4.54 -13.68
C GLY A 321 2.55 4.38 -14.41
N ASP A 322 2.36 3.23 -15.08
CA ASP A 322 1.21 2.96 -15.93
C ASP A 322 -0.13 3.13 -15.19
N GLY A 323 -0.24 2.64 -13.95
CA GLY A 323 -1.43 2.82 -13.12
C GLY A 323 -1.75 4.29 -12.80
N ALA A 324 -0.74 5.09 -12.44
CA ALA A 324 -0.92 6.52 -12.16
C ALA A 324 -1.37 7.30 -13.41
N LEU A 325 -0.76 6.99 -14.56
CA LEU A 325 -1.15 7.55 -15.85
C LEU A 325 -2.56 7.11 -16.25
N ALA A 326 -2.91 5.84 -16.01
CA ALA A 326 -4.24 5.31 -16.33
C ALA A 326 -5.33 5.98 -15.49
N PHE A 327 -5.12 6.16 -14.18
CA PHE A 327 -6.06 6.86 -13.30
C PHE A 327 -6.20 8.35 -13.64
N SER A 328 -5.11 9.01 -14.03
CA SER A 328 -5.13 10.45 -14.33
C SER A 328 -5.74 10.81 -15.68
N ARG A 329 -5.55 9.95 -16.71
CA ARG A 329 -5.96 10.21 -18.10
C ARG A 329 -7.40 9.81 -18.41
N THR A 330 -8.11 9.14 -17.50
CA THR A 330 -9.31 8.43 -17.94
C THR A 330 -10.48 9.35 -18.29
N ALA A 331 -11.09 9.11 -19.46
CA ALA A 331 -12.38 9.66 -19.89
C ALA A 331 -13.57 9.03 -19.14
N ARG A 332 -13.38 8.71 -17.85
CA ARG A 332 -14.37 8.08 -16.98
C ARG A 332 -15.35 9.12 -16.45
N LYS A 333 -16.55 8.66 -16.09
CA LYS A 333 -17.54 9.50 -15.40
C LYS A 333 -17.01 10.05 -14.08
N ASN A 334 -16.20 9.25 -13.38
CA ASN A 334 -15.57 9.60 -12.12
C ASN A 334 -14.06 9.52 -12.27
N LYS A 335 -13.38 10.67 -12.22
CA LYS A 335 -11.92 10.75 -12.14
C LYS A 335 -11.54 10.76 -10.65
N PRO A 336 -10.63 9.87 -10.19
CA PRO A 336 -10.22 9.88 -8.80
C PRO A 336 -9.40 11.14 -8.47
N LEU A 337 -9.44 11.56 -7.22
CA LEU A 337 -8.57 12.59 -6.68
C LEU A 337 -7.14 12.04 -6.57
N ILE A 338 -6.22 12.54 -7.39
CA ILE A 338 -4.80 12.18 -7.29
C ILE A 338 -4.15 13.05 -6.22
N ILE A 339 -3.52 12.42 -5.22
CA ILE A 339 -2.86 13.07 -4.08
C ILE A 339 -1.40 12.67 -4.09
N THR A 340 -0.52 13.65 -4.22
CA THR A 340 0.93 13.45 -4.27
C THR A 340 1.58 13.90 -2.98
N VAL A 341 2.41 13.04 -2.40
CA VAL A 341 3.06 13.28 -1.11
C VAL A 341 4.50 13.75 -1.33
N GLN A 342 4.80 14.96 -0.87
CA GLN A 342 6.10 15.61 -1.10
C GLN A 342 7.24 14.98 -0.28
N GLU A 343 7.02 14.64 0.99
CA GLU A 343 8.06 14.05 1.86
C GLU A 343 8.47 12.63 1.44
N ASN A 344 7.63 11.94 0.65
CA ASN A 344 7.91 10.58 0.22
C ASN A 344 8.80 10.58 -1.03
N GLU A 345 9.99 11.15 -0.90
CA GLU A 345 10.95 11.27 -2.00
C GLU A 345 11.41 9.89 -2.49
N THR A 346 11.68 9.78 -3.79
CA THR A 346 12.20 8.59 -4.45
C THR A 346 13.40 8.96 -5.33
N VAL A 347 14.05 7.97 -5.94
CA VAL A 347 15.12 8.20 -6.93
C VAL A 347 14.61 8.65 -8.30
N LEU A 348 13.28 8.71 -8.49
CA LEU A 348 12.65 9.12 -9.73
C LEU A 348 12.49 10.65 -9.81
N ASP A 349 12.09 11.14 -10.98
CA ASP A 349 11.77 12.56 -11.22
C ASP A 349 10.46 12.69 -12.03
N ASP A 350 9.56 11.73 -11.84
CA ASP A 350 8.31 11.61 -12.56
C ASP A 350 7.21 12.45 -11.92
N THR A 351 7.40 13.78 -11.91
CA THR A 351 6.47 14.73 -11.27
C THR A 351 5.15 14.89 -12.03
N PRO A 352 4.04 15.29 -11.37
CA PRO A 352 2.72 15.45 -12.01
C PRO A 352 2.76 16.38 -13.23
N ASP A 353 3.52 17.47 -13.14
CA ASP A 353 3.64 18.49 -14.19
C ASP A 353 4.19 17.91 -15.49
N LYS A 354 5.16 16.98 -15.42
CA LYS A 354 5.74 16.32 -16.60
C LYS A 354 4.74 15.48 -17.38
N PHE A 355 3.71 14.98 -16.70
CA PHE A 355 2.67 14.13 -17.29
C PHE A 355 1.32 14.84 -17.43
N SER A 356 1.24 16.14 -17.11
CA SER A 356 0.00 16.93 -17.09
C SER A 356 -1.08 16.31 -16.20
N ILE A 357 -0.68 15.78 -15.04
CA ILE A 357 -1.58 15.20 -14.05
C ILE A 357 -2.07 16.30 -13.12
N ASP A 358 -3.39 16.50 -13.09
CA ASP A 358 -4.05 17.32 -12.08
C ASP A 358 -4.04 16.58 -10.73
N ALA A 359 -3.13 16.98 -9.85
CA ALA A 359 -2.88 16.37 -8.55
C ALA A 359 -2.95 17.41 -7.41
N LEU A 360 -3.50 16.99 -6.28
CA LEU A 360 -3.45 17.74 -5.03
C LEU A 360 -2.15 17.39 -4.30
N ASN A 361 -1.18 18.30 -4.35
CA ASN A 361 0.09 18.15 -3.63
C ASN A 361 -0.10 18.39 -2.14
N VAL A 362 0.33 17.43 -1.31
CA VAL A 362 0.41 17.54 0.14
C VAL A 362 1.85 17.37 0.62
N GLN A 363 2.15 17.90 1.81
CA GLN A 363 3.51 17.80 2.36
C GLN A 363 3.82 16.38 2.84
N ASN A 364 2.88 15.74 3.52
CA ASN A 364 3.09 14.49 4.24
C ASN A 364 1.87 13.58 4.24
N TYR A 365 2.04 12.34 4.70
CA TYR A 365 0.93 11.38 4.76
C TYR A 365 -0.18 11.78 5.75
N TRP A 366 0.11 12.58 6.77
CA TRP A 366 -0.93 13.08 7.69
C TRP A 366 -1.89 14.03 6.96
N GLU A 367 -1.34 14.95 6.16
CA GLU A 367 -2.13 15.79 5.28
C GLU A 367 -2.91 14.96 4.26
N ALA A 368 -2.29 13.94 3.64
CA ALA A 368 -2.98 13.03 2.72
C ALA A 368 -4.20 12.37 3.36
N ILE A 369 -4.05 11.81 4.57
CA ILE A 369 -5.14 11.17 5.33
C ILE A 369 -6.24 12.20 5.66
N GLY A 370 -5.88 13.42 6.04
CA GLY A 370 -6.83 14.51 6.27
C GLY A 370 -7.61 14.90 5.01
N VAL A 371 -6.94 14.94 3.86
CA VAL A 371 -7.58 15.17 2.55
C VAL A 371 -8.59 14.06 2.23
N ILE A 372 -8.23 12.79 2.47
CA ILE A 372 -9.15 11.65 2.28
C ILE A 372 -10.37 11.75 3.19
N ALA A 373 -10.17 12.06 4.47
CA ALA A 373 -11.28 12.23 5.41
C ALA A 373 -12.24 13.35 4.96
N ALA A 374 -11.71 14.50 4.51
CA ALA A 374 -12.50 15.60 3.98
C ALA A 374 -13.25 15.22 2.69
N HIS A 375 -12.55 14.57 1.75
CA HIS A 375 -13.12 14.18 0.47
C HIS A 375 -14.25 13.16 0.64
N LYS A 376 -14.06 12.13 1.48
CA LYS A 376 -15.12 11.17 1.84
C LYS A 376 -16.33 11.84 2.50
N ALA A 377 -16.11 12.87 3.33
CA ALA A 377 -17.19 13.66 3.91
C ALA A 377 -17.95 14.52 2.88
N GLY A 378 -17.46 14.63 1.64
CA GLY A 378 -18.02 15.50 0.60
C GLY A 378 -17.61 16.96 0.77
N ILE A 379 -16.51 17.21 1.49
CA ILE A 379 -15.94 18.54 1.74
C ILE A 379 -14.80 18.75 0.74
N ASN A 380 -14.79 19.90 0.06
CA ASN A 380 -13.63 20.31 -0.74
C ASN A 380 -12.43 20.50 0.19
N PRO A 381 -11.33 19.74 0.06
CA PRO A 381 -10.18 19.83 0.96
C PRO A 381 -9.57 21.24 1.03
N ASN A 382 -9.61 22.02 -0.06
CA ASN A 382 -9.12 23.39 -0.07
C ASN A 382 -9.93 24.31 0.85
N ALA A 383 -11.20 23.99 1.15
CA ALA A 383 -12.01 24.77 2.10
C ALA A 383 -11.49 24.70 3.55
N LEU A 384 -10.65 23.71 3.86
CA LEU A 384 -10.01 23.58 5.16
C LEU A 384 -8.68 24.35 5.26
N ARG A 385 -8.19 24.91 4.15
CA ARG A 385 -7.01 25.77 4.12
C ARG A 385 -7.42 27.22 4.41
N ARG A 386 -6.63 27.93 5.20
CA ARG A 386 -6.84 29.36 5.54
C ARG A 386 -7.07 30.25 4.31
N GLN A 387 -6.39 29.95 3.20
CA GLN A 387 -6.46 30.70 1.93
C GLN A 387 -6.99 29.83 0.77
N GLY A 388 -7.73 28.76 1.05
CA GLY A 388 -8.17 27.83 -0.01
C GLY A 388 -9.58 28.07 -0.56
N VAL A 389 -10.26 29.13 -0.10
CA VAL A 389 -11.56 29.56 -0.65
C VAL A 389 -11.46 31.02 -1.09
N ASP A 390 -11.55 31.24 -2.39
CA ASP A 390 -11.65 32.58 -2.98
C ASP A 390 -13.10 32.93 -3.32
N HIS A 391 -13.36 34.22 -3.58
CA HIS A 391 -14.63 34.66 -4.16
C HIS A 391 -14.91 33.96 -5.50
N LEU A 392 -16.16 33.57 -5.72
CA LEU A 392 -16.61 33.02 -7.00
C LEU A 392 -16.31 34.02 -8.13
N LYS A 393 -15.55 33.57 -9.15
CA LYS A 393 -15.23 34.38 -10.32
C LYS A 393 -16.38 34.28 -11.33
N SER A 394 -16.90 35.41 -11.81
CA SER A 394 -17.88 35.41 -12.91
C SER A 394 -17.17 35.21 -14.26
N HIS A 395 -17.71 34.34 -15.12
CA HIS A 395 -17.17 34.08 -16.47
C HIS A 395 -17.25 35.30 -17.41
N GLN A 396 -17.90 36.39 -17.02
CA GLN A 396 -18.20 37.54 -17.87
C GLN A 396 -16.98 38.44 -18.20
N ARG A 397 -15.80 38.21 -17.60
CA ARG A 397 -14.61 39.04 -17.91
C ARG A 397 -13.75 38.55 -19.08
N LEU A 398 -14.04 37.38 -19.66
CA LEU A 398 -13.29 36.85 -20.81
C LEU A 398 -13.82 37.33 -22.19
N TYR A 399 -15.01 37.94 -22.25
CA TYR A 399 -15.62 38.44 -23.50
C TYR A 399 -15.65 39.97 -23.65
N SER A 400 -15.12 40.73 -22.69
CA SER A 400 -15.16 42.22 -22.70
C SER A 400 -13.84 42.89 -23.10
N ALA A 401 -12.97 42.22 -23.86
CA ALA A 401 -11.75 42.84 -24.40
C ALA A 401 -11.59 42.59 -25.91
N ARG A 402 -12.67 42.78 -26.68
CA ARG A 402 -12.58 43.12 -28.11
C ARG A 402 -13.55 44.27 -28.43
N SER A 403 -12.96 45.34 -28.95
CA SER A 403 -13.57 46.53 -29.58
C SER A 403 -14.03 47.69 -28.68
N SER A 404 -13.14 48.68 -28.57
CA SER A 404 -13.32 50.12 -28.82
C SER A 404 -12.30 50.86 -27.93
N GLY A 405 -11.14 51.28 -28.43
CA GLY A 405 -10.99 52.17 -29.57
C GLY A 405 -11.05 53.63 -29.10
N ARG A 406 -9.99 54.13 -28.45
CA ARG A 406 -9.56 55.54 -28.50
C ARG A 406 -8.11 55.65 -28.02
N ARG A 407 -7.21 55.94 -28.97
CA ARG A 407 -5.82 56.36 -28.72
C ARG A 407 -5.83 57.77 -28.11
N PRO A 408 -5.04 58.05 -27.06
CA PRO A 408 -4.62 59.42 -26.77
C PRO A 408 -3.37 59.73 -27.59
N TYR A 409 -3.42 60.89 -28.23
CA TYR A 409 -2.37 61.53 -29.00
C TYR A 409 -1.07 61.69 -28.20
N ALA A 410 0.05 61.52 -28.88
CA ALA A 410 1.35 61.98 -28.44
C ALA A 410 1.46 63.50 -28.62
N SER A 411 1.96 64.18 -27.59
CA SER A 411 2.55 65.52 -27.70
C SER A 411 3.68 65.65 -26.68
N SER A 412 4.91 65.53 -27.16
CA SER A 412 6.09 66.19 -26.57
C SER A 412 6.24 67.53 -27.30
N PRO A 413 6.70 68.60 -26.63
CA PRO A 413 8.11 68.93 -26.83
C PRO A 413 8.82 69.61 -25.64
N MET A 414 10.16 69.56 -25.70
CA MET A 414 11.14 70.55 -25.18
C MET A 414 11.34 70.59 -23.65
N GLN A 415 12.48 70.07 -23.19
CA GLN A 415 13.69 70.85 -22.82
C GLN A 415 13.48 71.65 -21.52
N ASP A 416 14.06 71.16 -20.42
CA ASP A 416 15.05 71.98 -19.73
C ASP A 416 16.05 71.12 -18.95
N LYS A 417 17.33 71.46 -19.15
CA LYS A 417 18.50 70.92 -18.46
C LYS A 417 18.65 71.68 -17.14
N VAL A 418 18.80 70.98 -16.02
CA VAL A 418 19.69 71.45 -14.94
C VAL A 418 20.40 70.25 -14.32
N TYR A 419 21.70 70.20 -14.57
CA TYR A 419 22.70 69.49 -13.79
C TYR A 419 22.92 70.23 -12.47
N VAL A 420 22.89 69.55 -11.32
CA VAL A 420 23.80 69.86 -10.20
C VAL A 420 24.20 68.54 -9.52
N HIS A 421 25.50 68.25 -9.63
CA HIS A 421 26.26 67.33 -8.78
C HIS A 421 26.60 68.00 -7.45
N GLN A 422 26.59 67.24 -6.34
CA GLN A 422 27.59 67.17 -5.25
C GLN A 422 26.93 66.59 -3.98
N LEU A 423 27.29 65.36 -3.58
CA LEU A 423 28.36 65.01 -2.63
C LEU A 423 28.03 65.33 -1.16
N ALA A 424 27.52 64.32 -0.45
CA ALA A 424 28.02 63.85 0.85
C ALA A 424 27.51 62.42 1.07
#